data_AF-A0A1H0WR54-F1
#
_entry.id   AF-A0A1H0WR54-F1
#
_cell.length_a   1.000
_cell.length_b   1.000
_cell.length_c   1.000
_cell.angle_alpha   90.00
_cell.angle_beta   90.00
_cell.angle_gamma   90.00
#
_symmetry.space_group_name_H-M   'P 1'
#
loop_
_entity.id
_entity.type
_entity.pdbx_description
1 polymer ?
#
loop_
_entity_poly.entity_id
_entity_poly.type
_entity_poly.pdbx_seq_one_letter_code
_entity_poly.pdbx_strand_id
1 'polypeptide(L)'
;MLLAVNPTATARATVGTLHNVQATSTTDQTETHAAAPVTARSRSWRRVFDDISRAAHQRQLWAHLGWQDVKQRYRRSVLGPLWITISMGVTATGLGLLYSTIFNMDASEYVPYMTVGFIIWYFISGCLISGTDVFIQNEGMIKQLPAPISIYVFRTVWREFLLFLHNLVIYFAILAIFQPDLKWTFFSVFPALLLLLVNAGWVVLLFGIVSTRFRDIPPVVSSFMQLLFFMSPIVWPMSALEANAGPRAWLAQINPIYHYVDIVRSPLLGSDQDLYHWLIVLAITVGGWALALLMMRNYRARVSYWV
;
A
#
# COMPACT_ATOMS: atom_id res chain seq x y z
N MET A 1 -48.18 38.82 39.81
CA MET A 1 -49.25 39.32 40.69
C MET A 1 -50.02 40.37 39.90
N LEU A 2 -51.34 40.14 39.71
CA LEU A 2 -52.39 40.99 39.09
C LEU A 2 -52.31 41.19 37.55
N LEU A 3 -53.10 40.45 36.74
CA LEU A 3 -54.56 40.58 36.44
C LEU A 3 -54.86 41.67 35.39
N ALA A 4 -55.19 41.25 34.16
CA ALA A 4 -56.52 41.34 33.52
C ALA A 4 -56.73 42.71 32.82
N VAL A 5 -57.33 42.83 31.64
CA VAL A 5 -58.71 42.49 31.28
C VAL A 5 -58.84 42.55 29.76
N ASN A 6 -59.57 41.59 29.19
CA ASN A 6 -60.18 41.65 27.88
C ASN A 6 -61.67 42.02 28.07
N PRO A 7 -62.28 42.85 27.21
CA PRO A 7 -63.71 42.76 26.99
C PRO A 7 -64.06 42.47 25.52
N THR A 8 -64.87 41.45 25.40
CA THR A 8 -65.65 40.95 24.27
C THR A 8 -66.59 42.00 23.65
N ALA A 9 -66.73 41.99 22.32
CA ALA A 9 -67.98 42.35 21.65
C ALA A 9 -68.19 41.51 20.37
N THR A 10 -69.15 40.61 20.48
CA THR A 10 -69.81 39.78 19.47
C THR A 10 -70.66 40.59 18.48
N ALA A 11 -70.65 40.26 17.19
CA ALA A 11 -71.79 39.60 16.49
C ALA A 11 -71.81 39.78 14.94
N ARG A 12 -71.92 38.62 14.27
CA ARG A 12 -72.65 38.27 13.03
C ARG A 12 -72.36 39.05 11.73
N ALA A 13 -71.68 38.41 10.77
CA ALA A 13 -72.19 37.40 9.81
C ALA A 13 -72.75 38.05 8.53
N THR A 14 -71.95 38.02 7.48
CA THR A 14 -72.38 38.13 6.09
C THR A 14 -71.78 36.97 5.31
N VAL A 15 -72.68 36.15 4.77
CA VAL A 15 -72.43 34.97 3.96
C VAL A 15 -71.83 35.43 2.63
N GLY A 16 -70.60 34.98 2.35
CA GLY A 16 -69.89 35.25 1.11
C GLY A 16 -69.33 33.94 0.54
N THR A 17 -70.15 33.33 -0.32
CA THR A 17 -69.82 32.51 -1.49
C THR A 17 -68.60 31.57 -1.40
N LEU A 18 -68.94 30.28 -1.28
CA LEU A 18 -68.07 29.11 -1.43
C LEU A 18 -67.15 29.23 -2.66
N HIS A 19 -65.86 29.46 -2.44
CA HIS A 19 -64.86 29.17 -3.46
C HIS A 19 -64.59 27.66 -3.44
N ASN A 20 -64.91 27.07 -4.57
CA ASN A 20 -64.82 25.66 -4.91
C ASN A 20 -63.38 25.14 -4.66
N VAL A 21 -63.13 24.54 -3.49
CA VAL A 21 -61.91 23.74 -3.28
C VAL A 21 -62.16 22.42 -3.98
N GLN A 22 -61.75 22.38 -5.24
CA GLN A 22 -61.75 21.19 -6.07
C GLN A 22 -60.91 20.12 -5.34
N ALA A 23 -61.59 19.08 -4.87
CA ALA A 23 -60.96 17.84 -4.46
C ALA A 23 -60.36 17.21 -5.71
N THR A 24 -59.12 17.58 -6.03
CA THR A 24 -58.34 16.94 -7.08
C THR A 24 -57.91 15.57 -6.57
N SER A 25 -58.76 14.58 -6.83
CA SER A 25 -58.43 13.16 -6.76
C SER A 25 -57.29 12.88 -7.72
N THR A 26 -56.06 13.05 -7.24
CA THR A 26 -54.86 12.62 -7.97
C THR A 26 -54.54 11.22 -7.49
N THR A 27 -55.39 10.27 -7.87
CA THR A 27 -54.97 8.87 -8.04
C THR A 27 -54.30 8.81 -9.40
N ASP A 28 -53.22 9.57 -9.56
CA ASP A 28 -52.35 9.40 -10.72
C ASP A 28 -51.28 8.40 -10.30
N GLN A 29 -51.24 7.34 -11.08
CA GLN A 29 -50.33 6.23 -10.93
C GLN A 29 -48.93 6.78 -11.19
N THR A 30 -48.25 7.23 -10.13
CA THR A 30 -46.80 7.12 -10.10
C THR A 30 -46.50 5.64 -10.01
N GLU A 31 -46.58 4.96 -11.16
CA GLU A 31 -45.84 3.75 -11.40
C GLU A 31 -44.44 4.06 -10.90
N THR A 32 -44.19 3.56 -9.69
CA THR A 32 -42.87 3.41 -9.15
C THR A 32 -42.22 2.51 -10.18
N HIS A 33 -41.51 3.10 -11.16
CA HIS A 33 -40.36 2.46 -11.74
C HIS A 33 -39.44 2.24 -10.55
N ALA A 34 -39.72 1.16 -9.82
CA ALA A 34 -38.81 0.50 -8.93
C ALA A 34 -37.63 0.21 -9.85
N ALA A 35 -36.68 1.14 -9.88
CA ALA A 35 -35.40 0.94 -10.52
C ALA A 35 -34.94 -0.38 -9.95
N ALA A 36 -34.99 -1.42 -10.80
CA ALA A 36 -34.63 -2.76 -10.39
C ALA A 36 -33.34 -2.64 -9.60
N PRO A 37 -33.26 -3.17 -8.37
CA PRO A 37 -32.05 -3.02 -7.56
C PRO A 37 -30.90 -3.46 -8.47
N VAL A 38 -29.95 -2.56 -8.74
CA VAL A 38 -28.85 -2.80 -9.68
C VAL A 38 -28.26 -4.13 -9.27
N THR A 39 -28.61 -5.18 -10.01
CA THR A 39 -28.38 -6.53 -9.52
C THR A 39 -26.88 -6.65 -9.37
N ALA A 40 -26.45 -6.93 -8.14
CA ALA A 40 -25.07 -7.11 -7.75
C ALA A 40 -24.51 -8.35 -8.46
N ARG A 41 -24.29 -8.24 -9.77
CA ARG A 41 -23.93 -9.34 -10.64
C ARG A 41 -23.14 -8.78 -11.81
N SER A 42 -21.82 -8.73 -11.65
CA SER A 42 -21.00 -9.52 -12.57
C SER A 42 -19.62 -9.69 -11.96
N ARG A 43 -19.31 -10.91 -11.53
CA ARG A 43 -17.93 -11.38 -11.36
C ARG A 43 -17.29 -11.44 -12.75
N SER A 44 -17.02 -10.29 -13.36
CA SER A 44 -16.57 -10.16 -14.75
C SER A 44 -15.09 -9.83 -14.78
N TRP A 45 -14.31 -10.70 -15.42
CA TRP A 45 -12.90 -10.47 -15.70
C TRP A 45 -12.66 -9.22 -16.54
N ARG A 46 -13.55 -8.94 -17.51
CA ARG A 46 -13.45 -7.73 -18.35
C ARG A 46 -13.44 -6.45 -17.52
N ARG A 47 -14.27 -6.38 -16.46
CA ARG A 47 -14.32 -5.19 -15.58
C ARG A 47 -13.08 -5.04 -14.71
N VAL A 48 -12.45 -6.15 -14.30
CA VAL A 48 -11.21 -6.13 -13.52
C VAL A 48 -10.07 -5.59 -14.38
N PHE A 49 -9.87 -6.16 -15.58
CA PHE A 49 -8.84 -5.69 -16.49
C PHE A 49 -9.09 -4.26 -16.98
N ASP A 50 -10.35 -3.88 -17.19
CA ASP A 50 -10.73 -2.51 -17.52
C ASP A 50 -10.45 -1.52 -16.38
N ASP A 51 -10.66 -1.89 -15.11
CA ASP A 51 -10.31 -1.04 -13.96
C ASP A 51 -8.80 -0.79 -13.89
N ILE A 52 -8.00 -1.86 -14.00
CA ILE A 52 -6.53 -1.78 -13.99
C ILE A 52 -6.03 -0.98 -15.19
N SER A 53 -6.55 -1.24 -16.39
CA SER A 53 -6.17 -0.55 -17.62
C SER A 53 -6.50 0.94 -17.54
N ARG A 54 -7.72 1.31 -17.12
CA ARG A 54 -8.11 2.72 -16.94
C ARG A 54 -7.23 3.41 -15.89
N ALA A 55 -6.92 2.74 -14.78
CA ALA A 55 -6.00 3.27 -13.79
C ALA A 55 -4.58 3.47 -14.35
N ALA A 56 -4.09 2.53 -15.16
CA ALA A 56 -2.77 2.62 -15.80
C ALA A 56 -2.69 3.78 -16.81
N HIS A 57 -3.76 4.02 -17.58
CA HIS A 57 -3.85 5.17 -18.48
C HIS A 57 -3.87 6.51 -17.73
N GLN A 58 -4.40 6.55 -16.50
CA GLN A 58 -4.43 7.74 -15.64
C GLN A 58 -3.13 7.95 -14.84
N ARG A 59 -1.97 7.67 -15.45
CA ARG A 59 -0.65 7.76 -14.81
C ARG A 59 -0.31 9.11 -14.19
N GLN A 60 -0.70 10.20 -14.85
CA GLN A 60 -0.45 11.54 -14.35
C GLN A 60 -1.19 11.78 -13.03
N LEU A 61 -2.41 11.24 -12.89
CA LEU A 61 -3.22 11.43 -11.69
C LEU A 61 -2.63 10.68 -10.49
N TRP A 62 -2.42 9.37 -10.59
CA TRP A 62 -1.90 8.61 -9.45
C TRP A 62 -0.45 8.99 -9.12
N ALA A 63 0.37 9.36 -10.13
CA ALA A 63 1.73 9.82 -9.88
C ALA A 63 1.75 11.17 -9.14
N HIS A 64 0.87 12.11 -9.55
CA HIS A 64 0.73 13.39 -8.86
C HIS A 64 0.22 13.21 -7.43
N LEU A 65 -0.81 12.38 -7.22
CA LEU A 65 -1.33 12.10 -5.88
C LEU A 65 -0.27 11.46 -4.98
N GLY A 66 0.48 10.48 -5.47
CA GLY A 66 1.54 9.83 -4.69
C GLY A 66 2.70 10.78 -4.38
N TRP A 67 3.04 11.68 -5.30
CA TRP A 67 4.01 12.76 -5.05
C TRP A 67 3.52 13.73 -3.97
N GLN A 68 2.23 14.12 -4.02
CA GLN A 68 1.63 14.97 -3.01
C GLN A 68 1.63 14.30 -1.63
N ASP A 69 1.44 12.97 -1.55
CA ASP A 69 1.51 12.26 -0.27
C ASP A 69 2.87 12.43 0.40
N VAL A 70 3.96 12.28 -0.36
CA VAL A 70 5.32 12.51 0.15
C VAL A 70 5.48 13.97 0.56
N LYS A 71 5.10 14.92 -0.29
CA LYS A 71 5.25 16.35 0.00
C LYS A 71 4.44 16.80 1.23
N GLN A 72 3.22 16.28 1.39
CA GLN A 72 2.35 16.60 2.51
C GLN A 72 2.92 16.09 3.84
N ARG A 73 3.50 14.87 3.84
CA ARG A 73 4.17 14.31 5.02
C ARG A 73 5.29 15.21 5.56
N TYR A 74 5.98 15.96 4.68
CA TYR A 74 7.08 16.85 5.04
C TYR A 74 6.75 18.34 4.92
N ARG A 75 5.47 18.73 4.77
CA ARG A 75 5.05 20.11 4.45
C ARG A 75 5.53 21.18 5.44
N ARG A 76 5.75 20.81 6.70
CA ARG A 76 6.20 21.72 7.77
C ARG A 76 7.62 21.40 8.26
N SER A 77 8.36 20.56 7.54
CA SER A 77 9.72 20.20 7.89
C SER A 77 10.72 21.12 7.21
N VAL A 78 11.70 21.62 7.96
CA VAL A 78 12.77 22.48 7.44
C VAL A 78 13.64 21.72 6.43
N LEU A 79 14.01 20.46 6.73
CA LEU A 79 14.83 19.63 5.84
C LEU A 79 14.02 18.89 4.77
N GLY A 80 12.69 18.88 4.90
CA GLY A 80 11.82 18.23 3.91
C GLY A 80 12.04 16.70 3.81
N PRO A 81 11.90 16.11 2.61
CA PRO A 81 12.10 14.68 2.35
C PRO A 81 13.52 14.16 2.64
N LEU A 82 14.53 15.03 2.80
CA LEU A 82 15.89 14.61 3.12
C LEU A 82 15.97 13.84 4.46
N TRP A 83 15.03 14.07 5.37
CA TRP A 83 14.90 13.29 6.60
C TRP A 83 14.81 11.79 6.37
N ILE A 84 14.14 11.35 5.29
CA ILE A 84 14.04 9.91 4.94
C ILE A 84 15.43 9.30 4.79
N THR A 85 16.27 10.01 4.03
CA THR A 85 17.63 9.59 3.68
C THR A 85 18.55 9.66 4.90
N ILE A 86 18.44 10.73 5.70
CA ILE A 86 19.22 10.90 6.93
C ILE A 86 18.89 9.78 7.94
N SER A 87 17.60 9.53 8.17
CA SER A 87 17.16 8.45 9.07
C SER A 87 17.68 7.09 8.61
N MET A 88 17.59 6.78 7.31
CA MET A 88 18.16 5.55 6.76
C MET A 88 19.66 5.46 7.00
N GLY A 89 20.42 6.52 6.68
CA GLY A 89 21.87 6.56 6.86
C GLY A 89 22.27 6.34 8.33
N VAL A 90 21.63 7.06 9.25
CA VAL A 90 21.89 6.94 10.69
C VAL A 90 21.56 5.54 11.20
N THR A 91 20.39 5.00 10.86
CA THR A 91 19.99 3.65 11.31
C THR A 91 20.89 2.58 10.73
N ALA A 92 21.17 2.62 9.42
CA ALA A 92 21.99 1.62 8.76
C ALA A 92 23.45 1.66 9.21
N THR A 93 24.02 2.85 9.40
CA THR A 93 25.40 3.01 9.89
C THR A 93 25.50 2.61 11.36
N GLY A 94 24.63 3.13 12.22
CA GLY A 94 24.68 2.87 13.67
C GLY A 94 24.48 1.39 14.00
N LEU A 95 23.44 0.77 13.42
CA LEU A 95 23.22 -0.66 13.61
C LEU A 95 24.25 -1.49 12.83
N GLY A 96 24.74 -1.03 11.68
CA GLY A 96 25.70 -1.76 10.87
C GLY A 96 27.02 -1.93 11.61
N LEU A 97 27.52 -0.86 12.23
CA LEU A 97 28.71 -0.89 13.08
C LEU A 97 28.52 -1.72 14.35
N LEU A 98 27.33 -1.66 14.95
CA LEU A 98 27.00 -2.47 16.12
C LEU A 98 27.05 -3.97 15.77
N TYR A 99 26.33 -4.37 14.72
CA TYR A 99 26.23 -5.77 14.33
C TYR A 99 27.50 -6.32 13.69
N SER A 100 28.30 -5.50 12.99
CA SER A 100 29.61 -5.94 12.50
C SER A 100 30.51 -6.37 13.67
N THR A 101 30.46 -5.65 14.78
CA THR A 101 31.18 -6.00 16.02
C THR A 101 30.65 -7.29 16.64
N ILE A 102 29.32 -7.47 16.68
CA ILE A 102 28.68 -8.67 17.25
C ILE A 102 29.00 -9.93 16.42
N PHE A 103 28.96 -9.82 15.09
CA PHE A 103 29.25 -10.94 14.18
C PHE A 103 30.74 -11.10 13.88
N ASN A 104 31.60 -10.25 14.45
CA ASN A 104 33.04 -10.24 14.20
C ASN A 104 33.38 -10.17 12.70
N MET A 105 32.66 -9.32 11.98
CA MET A 105 32.83 -9.05 10.55
C MET A 105 33.38 -7.64 10.33
N ASP A 106 34.07 -7.43 9.20
CA ASP A 106 34.52 -6.09 8.85
C ASP A 106 33.30 -5.17 8.65
N ALA A 107 33.33 -4.00 9.28
CA ALA A 107 32.35 -2.95 9.08
C ALA A 107 32.27 -2.52 7.62
N SER A 108 33.39 -2.59 6.89
CA SER A 108 33.47 -2.25 5.47
C SER A 108 32.61 -3.15 4.58
N GLU A 109 32.43 -4.40 4.96
CA GLU A 109 31.58 -5.37 4.26
C GLU A 109 30.15 -5.37 4.81
N TYR A 110 30.03 -5.25 6.12
CA TYR A 110 28.77 -5.43 6.83
C TYR A 110 27.82 -4.23 6.70
N VAL A 111 28.34 -3.00 6.77
CA VAL A 111 27.52 -1.79 6.65
C VAL A 111 26.84 -1.70 5.28
N PRO A 112 27.53 -1.92 4.14
CA PRO A 112 26.87 -2.04 2.83
C PRO A 112 25.79 -3.12 2.79
N TYR A 113 26.11 -4.32 3.30
CA TYR A 113 25.20 -5.46 3.32
C TYR A 113 23.89 -5.11 4.03
N MET A 114 23.98 -4.56 5.23
CA MET A 114 22.80 -4.27 6.05
C MET A 114 22.01 -3.09 5.49
N THR A 115 22.70 -2.09 4.93
CA THR A 115 22.03 -0.91 4.36
C THR A 115 21.16 -1.28 3.17
N VAL A 116 21.70 -2.06 2.22
CA VAL A 116 20.92 -2.53 1.07
C VAL A 116 19.73 -3.38 1.52
N GLY A 117 19.96 -4.27 2.50
CA GLY A 117 18.89 -5.05 3.13
C GLY A 117 17.77 -4.18 3.71
N PHE A 118 18.11 -3.10 4.42
CA PHE A 118 17.14 -2.16 4.97
C PHE A 118 16.36 -1.43 3.89
N ILE A 119 17.02 -0.90 2.86
CA ILE A 119 16.34 -0.18 1.77
C ILE A 119 15.26 -1.07 1.13
N ILE A 120 15.58 -2.33 0.84
CA ILE A 120 14.64 -3.28 0.24
C ILE A 120 13.53 -3.65 1.23
N TRP A 121 13.89 -3.93 2.49
CA TRP A 121 12.92 -4.27 3.53
C TRP A 121 11.89 -3.16 3.77
N TYR A 122 12.34 -1.92 3.89
CA TYR A 122 11.44 -0.80 4.14
C TYR A 122 10.49 -0.57 2.96
N PHE A 123 10.91 -0.86 1.72
CA PHE A 123 10.01 -0.84 0.58
C PHE A 123 8.94 -1.94 0.67
N ILE A 124 9.34 -3.19 0.94
CA ILE A 124 8.42 -4.34 1.04
C ILE A 124 7.42 -4.12 2.19
N SER A 125 7.93 -3.78 3.37
CA SER A 125 7.14 -3.50 4.56
C SER A 125 6.23 -2.29 4.37
N GLY A 126 6.74 -1.23 3.76
CA GLY A 126 5.96 -0.04 3.40
C GLY A 126 4.79 -0.37 2.49
N CYS A 127 5.00 -1.21 1.47
CA CYS A 127 3.93 -1.67 0.57
C CYS A 127 2.89 -2.55 1.27
N LEU A 128 3.29 -3.47 2.15
CA LEU A 128 2.33 -4.31 2.89
C LEU A 128 1.49 -3.48 3.86
N ILE A 129 2.15 -2.71 4.74
CA ILE A 129 1.48 -1.92 5.78
C ILE A 129 0.59 -0.86 5.15
N SER A 130 1.14 -0.03 4.26
CA SER A 130 0.35 0.99 3.57
C SER A 130 -0.71 0.38 2.65
N GLY A 131 -0.47 -0.83 2.15
CA GLY A 131 -1.43 -1.63 1.40
C GLY A 131 -2.67 -1.96 2.21
N THR A 132 -2.51 -2.33 3.49
CA THR A 132 -3.66 -2.58 4.37
C THR A 132 -4.50 -1.32 4.63
N ASP A 133 -3.92 -0.13 4.58
CA ASP A 133 -4.66 1.11 4.84
C ASP A 133 -5.16 1.81 3.57
N VAL A 134 -4.81 1.31 2.38
CA VAL A 134 -4.97 2.04 1.11
C VAL A 134 -6.40 2.50 0.86
N PHE A 135 -7.39 1.64 1.01
CA PHE A 135 -8.78 2.04 0.75
C PHE A 135 -9.40 2.75 1.95
N ILE A 136 -9.01 2.39 3.18
CA ILE A 136 -9.48 3.02 4.42
C ILE A 136 -9.12 4.51 4.44
N GLN A 137 -7.87 4.85 4.15
CA GLN A 137 -7.41 6.24 4.11
C GLN A 137 -8.02 7.06 2.96
N ASN A 138 -8.53 6.39 1.91
CA ASN A 138 -9.09 7.03 0.73
C ASN A 138 -10.63 6.97 0.68
N GLU A 139 -11.30 6.65 1.80
CA GLU A 139 -12.76 6.52 1.91
C GLU A 139 -13.53 7.68 1.27
N GLY A 140 -13.20 8.91 1.66
CA GLY A 140 -13.89 10.10 1.18
C GLY A 140 -13.84 10.24 -0.34
N MET A 141 -12.66 9.98 -0.94
CA MET A 141 -12.51 10.04 -2.39
C MET A 141 -13.21 8.87 -3.09
N ILE A 142 -13.16 7.66 -2.51
CA ILE A 142 -13.83 6.47 -3.06
C ILE A 142 -15.35 6.66 -3.12
N LYS A 143 -15.94 7.30 -2.10
CA LYS A 143 -17.40 7.56 -2.03
C LYS A 143 -17.84 8.73 -2.90
N GLN A 144 -16.97 9.70 -3.18
CA GLN A 144 -17.32 10.93 -3.90
C GLN A 144 -16.96 10.91 -5.39
N LEU A 145 -15.87 10.24 -5.77
CA LEU A 145 -15.40 10.21 -7.16
C LEU A 145 -15.55 8.80 -7.73
N PRO A 146 -16.25 8.63 -8.88
CA PRO A 146 -16.34 7.35 -9.58
C PRO A 146 -15.03 7.03 -10.32
N ALA A 147 -13.96 6.77 -9.56
CA ALA A 147 -12.64 6.44 -10.07
C ALA A 147 -12.37 4.91 -9.96
N PRO A 148 -11.59 4.32 -10.89
CA PRO A 148 -11.08 2.96 -10.73
C PRO A 148 -10.36 2.77 -9.39
N ILE A 149 -10.66 1.68 -8.67
CA ILE A 149 -10.05 1.44 -7.35
C ILE A 149 -8.54 1.20 -7.46
N SER A 150 -8.06 0.69 -8.61
CA SER A 150 -6.64 0.50 -8.89
C SER A 150 -5.83 1.81 -8.89
N ILE A 151 -6.45 2.99 -9.03
CA ILE A 151 -5.74 4.28 -8.94
C ILE A 151 -5.13 4.47 -7.55
N TYR A 152 -5.86 4.11 -6.49
CA TYR A 152 -5.38 4.22 -5.12
C TYR A 152 -4.26 3.22 -4.84
N VAL A 153 -4.33 2.02 -5.45
CA VAL A 153 -3.25 1.02 -5.40
C VAL A 153 -1.98 1.56 -6.05
N PHE A 154 -2.07 2.08 -7.28
CA PHE A 154 -0.92 2.64 -7.98
C PHE A 154 -0.36 3.90 -7.31
N ARG A 155 -1.22 4.75 -6.75
CA ARG A 155 -0.80 5.90 -5.91
C ARG A 155 0.08 5.43 -4.75
N THR A 156 -0.36 4.41 -4.01
CA THR A 156 0.40 3.86 -2.87
C THR A 156 1.71 3.24 -3.30
N VAL A 157 1.71 2.36 -4.33
CA VAL A 157 2.94 1.74 -4.85
C VAL A 157 3.93 2.81 -5.32
N TRP A 158 3.45 3.83 -6.03
CA TRP A 158 4.27 4.95 -6.49
C TRP A 158 4.87 5.74 -5.33
N ARG A 159 4.07 6.03 -4.29
CA ARG A 159 4.55 6.71 -3.08
C ARG A 159 5.66 5.90 -2.40
N GLU A 160 5.46 4.61 -2.18
CA GLU A 160 6.49 3.75 -1.57
C GLU A 160 7.74 3.64 -2.45
N PHE A 161 7.57 3.63 -3.78
CA PHE A 161 8.69 3.65 -4.71
C PHE A 161 9.48 4.96 -4.66
N LEU A 162 8.81 6.11 -4.49
CA LEU A 162 9.49 7.39 -4.27
C LEU A 162 10.31 7.37 -2.97
N LEU A 163 9.80 6.76 -1.89
CA LEU A 163 10.56 6.61 -0.65
C LEU A 163 11.78 5.71 -0.83
N PHE A 164 11.64 4.60 -1.58
CA PHE A 164 12.76 3.74 -1.98
C PHE A 164 13.81 4.50 -2.79
N LEU A 165 13.41 5.30 -3.79
CA LEU A 165 14.31 6.14 -4.59
C LEU A 165 15.08 7.16 -3.74
N HIS A 166 14.44 7.76 -2.73
CA HIS A 166 15.14 8.64 -1.80
C HIS A 166 16.19 7.88 -0.98
N ASN A 167 15.84 6.69 -0.49
CA ASN A 167 16.76 5.85 0.25
C ASN A 167 17.93 5.33 -0.59
N LEU A 168 17.75 5.20 -1.92
CA LEU A 168 18.81 4.81 -2.84
C LEU A 168 19.97 5.84 -2.87
N VAL A 169 19.75 7.08 -2.44
CA VAL A 169 20.83 8.07 -2.28
C VAL A 169 21.90 7.58 -1.30
N ILE A 170 21.50 6.90 -0.21
CA ILE A 170 22.46 6.29 0.73
C ILE A 170 23.23 5.15 0.08
N TYR A 171 22.59 4.36 -0.78
CA TYR A 171 23.29 3.32 -1.51
C TYR A 171 24.42 3.89 -2.40
N PHE A 172 24.18 5.01 -3.08
CA PHE A 172 25.25 5.67 -3.85
C PHE A 172 26.38 6.22 -2.97
N ALA A 173 26.06 6.71 -1.77
CA ALA A 173 27.09 7.10 -0.80
C ALA A 173 27.94 5.90 -0.37
N ILE A 174 27.32 4.74 -0.18
CA ILE A 174 28.02 3.48 0.14
C ILE A 174 28.93 3.04 -1.00
N LEU A 175 28.47 3.10 -2.24
CA LEU A 175 29.32 2.80 -3.39
C LEU A 175 30.56 3.70 -3.45
N ALA A 176 30.41 4.99 -3.14
CA ALA A 176 31.52 5.93 -3.15
C ALA A 176 32.54 5.68 -2.02
N ILE A 177 32.08 5.23 -0.85
CA ILE A 177 32.92 5.04 0.35
C ILE A 177 33.57 3.66 0.37
N PHE A 178 32.78 2.60 0.16
CA PHE A 178 33.22 1.21 0.35
C PHE A 178 33.65 0.53 -0.95
N GLN A 179 33.27 1.08 -2.11
CA GLN A 179 33.71 0.63 -3.43
C GLN A 179 33.62 -0.90 -3.64
N PRO A 180 32.43 -1.52 -3.49
CA PRO A 180 32.29 -2.95 -3.73
C PRO A 180 32.60 -3.29 -5.18
N ASP A 181 33.19 -4.48 -5.40
CA ASP A 181 33.54 -4.99 -6.72
C ASP A 181 32.29 -5.35 -7.54
N LEU A 182 31.74 -4.36 -8.25
CA LEU A 182 30.56 -4.55 -9.07
C LEU A 182 30.88 -5.39 -10.31
N LYS A 183 30.27 -6.57 -10.39
CA LYS A 183 30.31 -7.44 -11.57
C LYS A 183 29.23 -7.03 -12.58
N TRP A 184 29.31 -7.60 -13.80
CA TRP A 184 28.26 -7.48 -14.82
C TRP A 184 26.87 -7.96 -14.35
N THR A 185 26.81 -8.77 -13.27
CA THR A 185 25.56 -9.17 -12.62
C THR A 185 24.77 -7.98 -12.09
N PHE A 186 25.37 -6.80 -11.88
CA PHE A 186 24.69 -5.57 -11.47
C PHE A 186 23.46 -5.24 -12.34
N PHE A 187 23.49 -5.53 -13.65
CA PHE A 187 22.35 -5.27 -14.53
C PHE A 187 21.10 -6.09 -14.20
N SER A 188 21.21 -7.17 -13.43
CA SER A 188 20.05 -7.95 -12.97
C SER A 188 19.21 -7.21 -11.90
N VAL A 189 19.73 -6.12 -11.33
CA VAL A 189 18.96 -5.23 -10.44
C VAL A 189 17.73 -4.67 -11.14
N PHE A 190 17.82 -4.31 -12.42
CA PHE A 190 16.68 -3.73 -13.16
C PHE A 190 15.49 -4.70 -13.27
N PRO A 191 15.65 -5.95 -13.75
CA PRO A 191 14.56 -6.91 -13.72
C PRO A 191 14.12 -7.27 -12.30
N ALA A 192 15.02 -7.32 -11.32
CA ALA A 192 14.66 -7.59 -9.93
C ALA A 192 13.77 -6.48 -9.34
N LEU A 193 14.12 -5.21 -9.58
CA LEU A 193 13.35 -4.05 -9.15
C LEU A 193 11.99 -3.99 -9.85
N LEU A 194 11.93 -4.29 -11.15
CA LEU A 194 10.66 -4.40 -11.87
C LEU A 194 9.77 -5.47 -11.24
N LEU A 195 10.35 -6.62 -10.91
CA LEU A 195 9.62 -7.72 -10.27
C LEU A 195 9.13 -7.30 -8.88
N LEU A 196 9.95 -6.58 -8.11
CA LEU A 196 9.56 -6.03 -6.80
C LEU A 196 8.38 -5.05 -6.91
N LEU A 197 8.39 -4.18 -7.91
CA LEU A 197 7.28 -3.24 -8.20
C LEU A 197 6.00 -3.95 -8.63
N VAL A 198 6.12 -4.96 -9.49
CA VAL A 198 4.99 -5.81 -9.91
C VAL A 198 4.39 -6.54 -8.71
N ASN A 199 5.24 -6.98 -7.75
CA ASN A 199 4.77 -7.63 -6.53
C ASN A 199 4.09 -6.65 -5.56
N ALA A 200 4.62 -5.43 -5.42
CA ALA A 200 3.98 -4.38 -4.64
C ALA A 200 2.53 -4.11 -5.09
N GLY A 201 2.27 -4.17 -6.39
CA GLY A 201 0.93 -3.99 -6.97
C GLY A 201 -0.11 -4.97 -6.43
N TRP A 202 0.15 -6.28 -6.51
CA TRP A 202 -0.81 -7.28 -6.05
C TRP A 202 -0.91 -7.30 -4.52
N VAL A 203 0.19 -7.06 -3.80
CA VAL A 203 0.20 -6.98 -2.33
C VAL A 203 -0.74 -5.86 -1.85
N VAL A 204 -0.54 -4.64 -2.36
CA VAL A 204 -1.34 -3.47 -1.96
C VAL A 204 -2.81 -3.70 -2.31
N LEU A 205 -3.10 -4.26 -3.49
CA LEU A 205 -4.47 -4.58 -3.89
C LEU A 205 -5.11 -5.63 -2.98
N LEU A 206 -4.42 -6.75 -2.74
CA LEU A 206 -4.93 -7.88 -1.97
C LEU A 206 -5.20 -7.48 -0.53
N PHE A 207 -4.18 -6.98 0.16
CA PHE A 207 -4.27 -6.60 1.57
C PHE A 207 -5.22 -5.43 1.77
N GLY A 208 -5.28 -4.49 0.82
CA GLY A 208 -6.25 -3.41 0.83
C GLY A 208 -7.69 -3.93 0.77
N ILE A 209 -8.02 -4.85 -0.15
CA ILE A 209 -9.38 -5.40 -0.21
C ILE A 209 -9.72 -6.13 1.10
N VAL A 210 -8.80 -6.95 1.62
CA VAL A 210 -9.03 -7.75 2.82
C VAL A 210 -9.24 -6.86 4.06
N SER A 211 -8.45 -5.80 4.22
CA SER A 211 -8.55 -4.89 5.37
C SER A 211 -9.83 -4.04 5.37
N THR A 212 -10.38 -3.71 4.20
CA THR A 212 -11.70 -3.04 4.16
C THR A 212 -12.79 -3.90 4.78
N ARG A 213 -12.70 -5.22 4.58
CA ARG A 213 -13.63 -6.17 5.19
C ARG A 213 -13.34 -6.41 6.68
N PHE A 214 -12.07 -6.48 7.04
CA PHE A 214 -11.60 -6.81 8.39
C PHE A 214 -10.66 -5.72 8.91
N ARG A 215 -11.17 -4.85 9.80
CA ARG A 215 -10.43 -3.70 10.34
C ARG A 215 -9.28 -4.07 11.27
N ASP A 216 -9.18 -5.34 11.68
CA ASP A 216 -8.07 -5.85 12.51
C ASP A 216 -6.84 -6.24 11.67
N ILE A 217 -6.93 -6.25 10.34
CA ILE A 217 -5.82 -6.67 9.47
C ILE A 217 -4.64 -5.70 9.51
N PRO A 218 -4.79 -4.36 9.48
CA PRO A 218 -3.67 -3.44 9.58
C PRO A 218 -2.78 -3.66 10.82
N PRO A 219 -3.30 -3.70 12.07
CA PRO A 219 -2.45 -3.97 13.23
C PRO A 219 -1.82 -5.37 13.20
N VAL A 220 -2.55 -6.41 12.76
CA VAL A 220 -2.00 -7.76 12.63
C VAL A 220 -0.84 -7.82 11.64
N VAL A 221 -0.98 -7.19 10.47
CA VAL A 221 0.07 -7.13 9.45
C VAL A 221 1.27 -6.34 9.97
N SER A 222 1.06 -5.22 10.67
CA SER A 222 2.15 -4.46 11.27
C SER A 222 2.97 -5.30 12.26
N SER A 223 2.31 -6.03 13.17
CA SER A 223 2.99 -6.92 14.12
C SER A 223 3.68 -8.08 13.41
N PHE A 224 3.06 -8.67 12.39
CA PHE A 224 3.65 -9.77 11.63
C PHE A 224 4.88 -9.32 10.84
N MET A 225 4.86 -8.12 10.24
CA MET A 225 6.03 -7.56 9.57
C MET A 225 7.17 -7.31 10.54
N GLN A 226 6.89 -6.83 11.76
CA GLN A 226 7.92 -6.67 12.78
C GLN A 226 8.58 -8.01 13.15
N LEU A 227 7.79 -9.09 13.30
CA LEU A 227 8.34 -10.41 13.57
C LEU A 227 9.16 -10.95 12.38
N LEU A 228 8.63 -10.79 11.16
CA LEU A 228 9.29 -11.24 9.93
C LEU A 228 10.64 -10.56 9.70
N PHE A 229 10.79 -9.29 10.10
CA PHE A 229 12.07 -8.58 10.03
C PHE A 229 13.17 -9.38 10.74
N PHE A 230 12.94 -9.77 12.00
CA PHE A 230 13.91 -10.52 12.79
C PHE A 230 14.12 -11.95 12.27
N MET A 231 13.07 -12.57 11.73
CA MET A 231 13.13 -13.91 11.15
C MET A 231 13.77 -13.95 9.74
N SER A 232 14.08 -12.80 9.15
CA SER A 232 14.66 -12.72 7.81
C SER A 232 16.14 -12.33 7.85
N PRO A 233 16.97 -12.86 6.93
CA PRO A 233 18.39 -12.56 6.83
C PRO A 233 18.65 -11.15 6.26
N ILE A 234 18.10 -10.14 6.91
CA ILE A 234 18.34 -8.72 6.64
C ILE A 234 19.42 -8.22 7.59
N VAL A 235 19.24 -8.47 8.88
CA VAL A 235 20.13 -8.04 9.97
C VAL A 235 21.18 -9.09 10.28
N TRP A 236 21.09 -10.29 9.73
CA TRP A 236 22.08 -11.34 9.93
C TRP A 236 22.42 -11.99 8.59
N PRO A 237 23.71 -12.25 8.31
CA PRO A 237 24.13 -12.91 7.09
C PRO A 237 23.89 -14.41 7.17
N MET A 238 23.60 -15.02 6.01
CA MET A 238 23.36 -16.47 5.93
C MET A 238 24.59 -17.27 6.39
N SER A 239 25.80 -16.78 6.11
CA SER A 239 27.05 -17.39 6.58
C SER A 239 27.14 -17.47 8.10
N ALA A 240 26.73 -16.42 8.82
CA ALA A 240 26.70 -16.43 10.28
C ALA A 240 25.62 -17.39 10.82
N LEU A 241 24.50 -17.53 10.12
CA LEU A 241 23.47 -18.50 10.51
C LEU A 241 23.95 -19.94 10.29
N GLU A 242 24.58 -20.24 9.16
CA GLU A 242 25.11 -21.57 8.87
C GLU A 242 26.18 -22.00 9.88
N ALA A 243 27.04 -21.06 10.29
CA ALA A 243 28.05 -21.29 11.32
C ALA A 243 27.45 -21.64 12.69
N ASN A 244 26.32 -21.03 13.07
CA ASN A 244 25.75 -21.17 14.41
C ASN A 244 24.59 -22.18 14.52
N ALA A 245 23.73 -22.27 13.50
CA ALA A 245 22.53 -23.09 13.50
C ALA A 245 22.70 -24.43 12.76
N GLY A 246 23.82 -24.61 12.06
CA GLY A 246 24.14 -25.83 11.32
C GLY A 246 23.02 -26.21 10.33
N PRO A 247 22.51 -27.46 10.36
CA PRO A 247 21.49 -27.91 9.41
C PRO A 247 20.21 -27.07 9.43
N ARG A 248 19.89 -26.34 10.50
CA ARG A 248 18.63 -25.59 10.61
C ARG A 248 18.62 -24.28 9.81
N ALA A 249 19.73 -23.92 9.16
CA ALA A 249 19.80 -22.74 8.31
C ALA A 249 18.78 -22.75 7.15
N TRP A 250 18.28 -23.92 6.74
CA TRP A 250 17.23 -24.03 5.73
C TRP A 250 15.91 -23.35 6.14
N LEU A 251 15.64 -23.17 7.44
CA LEU A 251 14.42 -22.48 7.90
C LEU A 251 14.37 -21.03 7.42
N ALA A 252 15.53 -20.37 7.30
CA ALA A 252 15.63 -19.02 6.75
C ALA A 252 15.15 -18.94 5.30
N GLN A 253 15.38 -20.02 4.54
CA GLN A 253 15.02 -20.11 3.12
C GLN A 253 13.53 -20.37 2.89
N ILE A 254 12.75 -20.69 3.94
CA ILE A 254 11.30 -20.80 3.83
C ILE A 254 10.66 -19.41 3.69
N ASN A 255 11.32 -18.37 4.22
CA ASN A 255 10.77 -17.03 4.24
C ASN A 255 10.78 -16.41 2.84
N PRO A 256 9.61 -16.09 2.24
CA PRO A 256 9.56 -15.48 0.92
C PRO A 256 10.35 -14.17 0.80
N ILE A 257 10.38 -13.37 1.87
CA ILE A 257 11.00 -12.04 1.88
C ILE A 257 12.50 -12.15 1.70
N TYR A 258 13.12 -13.23 2.19
CA TYR A 258 14.54 -13.49 1.94
C TYR A 258 14.84 -13.48 0.43
N HIS A 259 14.06 -14.21 -0.35
CA HIS A 259 14.28 -14.29 -1.80
C HIS A 259 14.11 -12.95 -2.49
N TYR A 260 13.14 -12.13 -2.07
CA TYR A 260 12.97 -10.76 -2.59
C TYR A 260 14.15 -9.85 -2.24
N VAL A 261 14.67 -9.94 -1.02
CA VAL A 261 15.84 -9.17 -0.59
C VAL A 261 17.07 -9.61 -1.38
N ASP A 262 17.26 -10.92 -1.56
CA ASP A 262 18.47 -11.45 -2.19
C ASP A 262 18.58 -11.11 -3.69
N ILE A 263 17.48 -11.22 -4.45
CA ILE A 263 17.49 -10.90 -5.90
C ILE A 263 17.82 -9.43 -6.19
N VAL A 264 17.68 -8.53 -5.22
CA VAL A 264 18.07 -7.12 -5.36
C VAL A 264 19.42 -6.87 -4.70
N ARG A 265 19.66 -7.42 -3.51
CA ARG A 265 20.87 -7.15 -2.72
C ARG A 265 22.14 -7.72 -3.35
N SER A 266 22.12 -8.99 -3.75
CA SER A 266 23.30 -9.69 -4.26
C SER A 266 24.00 -8.94 -5.42
N PRO A 267 23.29 -8.48 -6.47
CA PRO A 267 23.91 -7.77 -7.59
C PRO A 267 24.32 -6.33 -7.24
N LEU A 268 23.70 -5.71 -6.23
CA LEU A 268 24.13 -4.40 -5.70
C LEU A 268 25.43 -4.48 -4.89
N LEU A 269 25.76 -5.66 -4.35
CA LEU A 269 27.00 -5.90 -3.60
C LEU A 269 28.06 -6.63 -4.43
N GLY A 270 27.79 -6.92 -5.71
CA GLY A 270 28.73 -7.63 -6.59
C GLY A 270 28.78 -9.15 -6.39
N SER A 271 27.89 -9.72 -5.57
CA SER A 271 27.80 -11.17 -5.40
C SER A 271 27.00 -11.84 -6.51
N ASP A 272 27.24 -13.14 -6.67
CA ASP A 272 26.52 -13.96 -7.66
C ASP A 272 25.09 -14.22 -7.17
N GLN A 273 24.19 -14.50 -8.12
CA GLN A 273 22.78 -14.76 -7.85
C GLN A 273 22.40 -16.18 -8.19
N ASP A 274 21.73 -16.84 -7.24
CA ASP A 274 21.16 -18.16 -7.49
C ASP A 274 19.84 -18.06 -8.25
N LEU A 275 19.71 -18.85 -9.31
CA LEU A 275 18.50 -18.95 -10.12
C LEU A 275 17.27 -19.39 -9.31
N TYR A 276 17.50 -20.15 -8.24
CA TYR A 276 16.44 -20.60 -7.33
C TYR A 276 15.63 -19.44 -6.74
N HIS A 277 16.29 -18.35 -6.32
CA HIS A 277 15.60 -17.18 -5.77
C HIS A 277 14.67 -16.52 -6.80
N TRP A 278 15.11 -16.42 -8.06
CA TRP A 278 14.30 -15.91 -9.15
C TRP A 278 13.05 -16.75 -9.41
N LEU A 279 13.20 -18.09 -9.42
CA LEU A 279 12.08 -19.00 -9.66
C LEU A 279 11.00 -18.89 -8.58
N ILE A 280 11.40 -18.81 -7.30
CA ILE A 280 10.46 -18.65 -6.19
C ILE A 280 9.74 -17.32 -6.29
N VAL A 281 10.47 -16.23 -6.53
CA VAL A 281 9.86 -14.90 -6.65
C VAL A 281 8.87 -14.88 -7.81
N LEU A 282 9.20 -15.47 -8.96
CA LEU A 282 8.28 -15.60 -10.09
C LEU A 282 7.04 -16.42 -9.74
N ALA A 283 7.20 -17.56 -9.05
CA ALA A 283 6.08 -18.39 -8.61
C ALA A 283 5.14 -17.62 -7.66
N ILE A 284 5.70 -16.87 -6.72
CA ILE A 284 4.93 -16.01 -5.81
C ILE A 284 4.26 -14.88 -6.57
N THR A 285 4.93 -14.30 -7.58
CA THR A 285 4.36 -13.23 -8.41
C THR A 285 3.11 -13.72 -9.13
N VAL A 286 3.19 -14.90 -9.77
CA VAL A 286 2.06 -15.50 -10.49
C VAL A 286 0.93 -15.85 -9.53
N GLY A 287 1.23 -16.52 -8.41
CA GLY A 287 0.23 -16.89 -7.41
C GLY A 287 -0.43 -15.69 -6.73
N GLY A 288 0.37 -14.67 -6.40
CA GLY A 288 -0.08 -13.43 -5.77
C GLY A 288 -1.00 -12.62 -6.66
N TRP A 289 -0.64 -12.44 -7.94
CA TRP A 289 -1.52 -11.78 -8.92
C TRP A 289 -2.79 -12.59 -9.17
N ALA A 290 -2.71 -13.92 -9.30
CA ALA A 290 -3.90 -14.75 -9.46
C ALA A 290 -4.87 -14.56 -8.29
N LEU A 291 -4.37 -14.59 -7.05
CA LEU A 291 -5.17 -14.37 -5.85
C LEU A 291 -5.75 -12.94 -5.78
N ALA A 292 -4.93 -11.92 -6.04
CA ALA A 292 -5.35 -10.52 -6.00
C ALA A 292 -6.43 -10.22 -7.05
N LEU A 293 -6.29 -10.73 -8.28
CA LEU A 293 -7.29 -10.56 -9.33
C LEU A 293 -8.57 -11.33 -9.04
N LEU A 294 -8.49 -12.53 -8.42
CA LEU A 294 -9.66 -13.26 -7.94
C LEU A 294 -10.42 -12.49 -6.85
N MET A 295 -9.69 -11.91 -5.90
CA MET A 295 -10.27 -11.05 -4.86
C MET A 295 -10.94 -9.81 -5.46
N MET A 296 -10.26 -9.13 -6.40
CA MET A 296 -10.80 -7.98 -7.10
C MET A 296 -12.08 -8.35 -7.89
N ARG A 297 -12.08 -9.48 -8.61
CA ARG A 297 -13.26 -9.97 -9.34
C ARG A 297 -14.46 -10.19 -8.42
N ASN A 298 -14.23 -10.72 -7.22
CA ASN A 298 -15.30 -11.11 -6.31
C ASN A 298 -15.79 -9.96 -5.41
N TYR A 299 -14.90 -9.05 -5.03
CA TYR A 299 -15.16 -8.10 -3.95
C TYR A 299 -15.03 -6.62 -4.34
N ARG A 300 -14.57 -6.28 -5.56
CA ARG A 300 -14.44 -4.88 -6.01
C ARG A 300 -15.68 -4.02 -5.75
N ALA A 301 -16.87 -4.53 -6.07
CA ALA A 301 -18.12 -3.78 -5.90
C ALA A 301 -18.51 -3.56 -4.43
N ARG A 302 -17.91 -4.31 -3.49
CA ARG A 302 -18.18 -4.19 -2.06
C ARG A 302 -17.20 -3.26 -1.35
N VAL A 303 -16.06 -2.94 -1.96
CA VAL A 303 -15.05 -2.06 -1.36
C VAL A 303 -15.65 -0.73 -0.95
N SER A 304 -16.41 -0.06 -1.83
CA SER A 304 -17.05 1.23 -1.50
C SER A 304 -18.08 1.17 -0.37
N TYR A 305 -18.62 -0.01 -0.08
CA TYR A 305 -19.57 -0.24 1.02
C TYR A 305 -18.87 -0.60 2.33
N TRP A 306 -17.72 -1.28 2.26
CA TRP A 306 -16.95 -1.70 3.44
C TRP A 306 -16.02 -0.64 3.99
N VAL A 307 -15.61 0.30 3.14
CA VAL A 307 -14.82 1.44 3.55
C VAL A 307 -15.70 2.42 4.31
#